data_AF-W6K0Y1-F1
#
_entry.id   AF-W6K0Y1-F1
#
_cell.length_a   1.000
_cell.length_b   1.000
_cell.length_c   1.000
_cell.angle_alpha   90.00
_cell.angle_beta   90.00
_cell.angle_gamma   90.00
#
_symmetry.space_group_name_H-M   'P 1'
#
loop_
_entity.id
_entity.type
_entity.pdbx_description
1 polymer ?
#
loop_
_entity_poly.entity_id
_entity_poly.type
_entity_poly.pdbx_seq_one_letter_code
_entity_poly.pdbx_strand_id
1 'polypeptide(L)' 'MSARVSPTDRIHARIDALFAQDRPLPEVLEEVARLGAQLLMQAALEAEVTEFLGRERYQRAATITDARAGVA' A
#
# COMPACT_ATOMS: atom_id res chain seq x y z
N MET A 1 -14.05 4.61 12.68
CA MET A 1 -13.68 4.66 11.24
C MET A 1 -12.43 3.83 11.05
N SER A 2 -12.47 2.76 10.24
CA SER A 2 -11.25 2.01 9.92
C SER A 2 -10.39 2.88 9.02
N ALA A 3 -9.17 3.21 9.44
CA ALA A 3 -8.25 3.98 8.60
C ALA A 3 -8.05 3.22 7.28
N ARG A 4 -8.14 3.92 6.15
CA ARG A 4 -7.85 3.31 4.84
C ARG A 4 -6.35 3.03 4.76
N VAL A 5 -5.95 1.81 5.15
CA VAL A 5 -4.57 1.33 5.02
C VAL A 5 -4.30 1.05 3.55
N SER A 6 -3.26 1.67 2.98
CA SER A 6 -2.93 1.49 1.56
C SER A 6 -2.49 0.06 1.26
N PRO A 7 -2.63 -0.42 0.01
CA PRO A 7 -2.05 -1.70 -0.42
C PRO A 7 -0.57 -1.84 -0.06
N THR A 8 0.23 -0.79 -0.26
CA THR A 8 1.65 -0.71 0.12
C THR A 8 1.84 -0.91 1.63
N ASP A 9 1.05 -0.23 2.48
CA ASP A 9 1.13 -0.37 3.94
C ASP A 9 0.79 -1.79 4.40
N ARG A 10 -0.14 -2.47 3.73
CA ARG A 10 -0.49 -3.87 4.05
C ARG A 10 0.67 -4.82 3.76
N ILE A 11 1.43 -4.58 2.70
CA ILE A 11 2.59 -5.39 2.34
C ILE A 11 3.72 -5.14 3.35
N HIS A 12 3.95 -3.90 3.78
CA HIS A 12 4.89 -3.59 4.86
C HIS A 12 4.55 -4.35 6.15
N ALA A 13 3.30 -4.28 6.60
CA ALA A 13 2.87 -5.01 7.80
C ALA A 13 3.06 -6.53 7.67
N ARG A 14 2.92 -7.09 6.47
CA ARG A 14 3.17 -8.52 6.20
C ARG A 14 4.65 -8.87 6.30
N ILE A 15 5.53 -8.01 5.80
CA ILE A 15 6.99 -8.15 5.92
C ILE A 15 7.40 -8.07 7.39
N ASP A 16 6.88 -7.09 8.13
CA ASP A 16 7.17 -6.95 9.57
C ASP A 16 6.72 -8.18 10.37
N ALA A 17 5.53 -8.71 10.06
CA ALA A 17 5.02 -9.94 10.68
C ALA A 17 5.86 -11.18 10.33
N LEU A 18 6.59 -11.16 9.20
CA LEU A 18 7.54 -12.22 8.83
C LEU A 18 8.80 -12.17 9.69
N PHE A 19 9.34 -10.98 9.92
CA PHE A 19 10.51 -10.79 10.79
C PHE A 19 10.19 -10.91 12.28
N ALA A 20 8.93 -10.73 12.69
CA ALA A 20 8.50 -10.97 14.06
C ALA A 20 8.40 -12.46 14.43
N GLN A 21 8.50 -13.37 13.45
CA GLN A 21 8.58 -14.81 13.69
C GLN A 21 10.01 -15.18 14.08
N ASP A 22 10.16 -16.06 15.08
CA ASP A 22 11.46 -16.61 15.48
C ASP A 22 11.89 -17.73 14.51
N ARG A 23 12.07 -17.36 13.25
CA ARG A 23 12.50 -18.23 12.15
C ARG A 23 13.82 -17.73 11.59
N PRO A 24 14.76 -18.63 11.24
CA PRO A 24 16.03 -18.21 10.69
C PRO A 24 15.84 -17.57 9.31
N LEU A 25 16.59 -16.51 9.06
CA LEU A 25 16.49 -15.70 7.83
C LEU A 25 16.51 -16.51 6.51
N PRO A 26 17.33 -17.58 6.36
CA PRO A 26 17.31 -18.39 5.14
C PRO A 26 15.97 -19.07 4.86
N GLU A 27 15.19 -19.42 5.88
CA GLU A 27 13.89 -20.08 5.71
C GLU A 27 12.79 -19.12 5.26
N VAL A 28 12.98 -17.80 5.46
CA VAL A 28 11.99 -16.76 5.11
C VAL A 28 12.42 -15.92 3.91
N LEU A 29 13.65 -16.10 3.41
CA LEU A 29 14.24 -15.26 2.37
C LEU A 29 13.40 -15.24 1.09
N GLU A 30 12.88 -16.40 0.65
CA GLU A 30 12.02 -16.49 -0.53
C GLU A 30 10.72 -15.69 -0.34
N GLU A 31 10.14 -15.76 0.86
CA GLU A 31 8.89 -15.06 1.16
C GLU A 31 9.09 -13.54 1.24
N VAL A 32 10.22 -13.11 1.81
CA VAL A 32 10.65 -11.70 1.80
C VAL A 32 10.90 -11.22 0.37
N ALA A 33 11.60 -12.00 -0.46
CA ALA A 33 11.86 -11.64 -1.86
C ALA A 33 10.56 -11.48 -2.66
N ARG A 34 9.60 -12.40 -2.48
CA ARG A 34 8.28 -12.34 -3.11
C ARG A 34 7.51 -11.09 -2.68
N LEU A 35 7.46 -10.80 -1.38
CA LEU A 35 6.79 -9.61 -0.86
C LEU A 35 7.48 -8.32 -1.29
N GLY A 36 8.82 -8.31 -1.38
CA GLY A 36 9.59 -7.20 -1.90
C GLY A 36 9.29 -6.90 -3.37
N ALA A 37 9.20 -7.93 -4.21
CA ALA A 37 8.78 -7.79 -5.61
C ALA A 37 7.34 -7.26 -5.72
N GLN A 38 6.43 -7.76 -4.88
CA GLN A 38 5.05 -7.28 -4.82
C GLN A 38 4.99 -5.80 -4.38
N LEU A 39 5.82 -5.40 -3.41
CA LEU A 39 5.91 -4.03 -2.93
C LEU A 39 6.38 -3.09 -4.04
N LEU A 40 7.44 -3.45 -4.77
CA LEU A 40 7.97 -2.65 -5.87
C LEU A 40 6.91 -2.42 -6.96
N MET A 41 6.23 -3.48 -7.38
CA MET A 41 5.17 -3.38 -8.39
C MET A 41 4.00 -2.54 -7.89
N GLN A 42 3.64 -2.64 -6.61
CA GLN A 42 2.51 -1.91 -6.07
C GLN A 42 2.83 -0.42 -5.89
N ALA A 43 4.03 -0.09 -5.41
CA ALA A 43 4.50 1.29 -5.32
C ALA A 43 4.56 1.95 -6.71
N ALA A 44 5.07 1.23 -7.72
CA ALA A 44 5.09 1.71 -9.10
C ALA A 44 3.68 1.96 -9.64
N LEU A 45 2.75 1.01 -9.45
CA LEU A 45 1.37 1.18 -9.88
C LEU A 45 0.67 2.34 -9.16
N GLU A 46 0.88 2.49 -7.85
CA GLU A 46 0.30 3.59 -7.08
C GLU A 46 0.82 4.96 -7.55
N ALA A 47 2.11 5.05 -7.90
CA ALA A 47 2.71 6.25 -8.49
C ALA A 47 2.07 6.58 -9.85
N GLU A 48 2.01 5.61 -10.76
CA GLU A 48 1.39 5.75 -12.09
C GLU A 48 -0.09 6.15 -11.99
N VAL A 49 -0.87 5.51 -11.11
CA VAL A 49 -2.29 5.85 -10.89
C VAL A 49 -2.42 7.25 -10.32
N THR A 50 -1.51 7.66 -9.43
CA THR A 50 -1.53 9.00 -8.85
C THR A 50 -1.24 10.07 -9.89
N GLU A 51 -0.29 9.82 -10.79
CA GLU A 51 0.03 10.69 -11.92
C GLU A 51 -1.11 10.71 -12.95
N PHE A 52 -1.58 9.55 -13.39
CA PHE A 52 -2.60 9.41 -14.43
C PHE A 52 -3.97 9.95 -14.01
N LEU A 53 -4.43 9.63 -12.80
CA LEU A 53 -5.74 10.08 -12.29
C LEU A 53 -5.64 11.39 -11.51
N GLY A 54 -4.43 11.91 -11.27
CA GLY A 54 -4.21 13.11 -10.47
C GLY A 54 -4.80 12.99 -9.06
N ARG A 55 -4.54 11.89 -8.34
CA ARG A 55 -5.15 11.60 -7.01
C ARG A 55 -4.99 12.72 -5.98
N GLU A 56 -3.95 13.54 -6.10
CA GLU A 56 -3.78 14.82 -5.36
C GLU A 56 -5.03 15.72 -5.43
N ARG A 57 -5.69 15.81 -6.59
CA ARG A 57 -6.91 16.63 -6.76
C ARG A 57 -8.10 16.11 -5.95
N TYR A 58 -8.26 14.79 -5.86
CA TYR A 58 -9.38 14.18 -5.14
C TYR A 58 -9.11 14.04 -3.64
N GLN A 59 -7.86 13.89 -3.22
CA GLN A 59 -7.50 13.94 -1.79
C GLN A 59 -7.77 15.32 -1.18
N ARG A 60 -7.54 16.42 -1.92
CA ARG A 60 -7.93 17.78 -1.49
C ARG A 60 -9.45 17.96 -1.41
N ALA A 61 -10.23 17.27 -2.24
CA ALA A 61 -11.69 17.31 -2.13
C ALA A 61 -12.15 16.66 -0.82
N ALA A 62 -11.52 15.57 -0.36
CA ALA A 62 -11.91 14.90 0.89
C ALA A 62 -11.71 15.75 2.16
N THR A 63 -10.90 16.80 2.11
CA THR A 63 -10.77 17.81 3.19
C THR A 63 -11.84 18.91 3.12
N ILE A 64 -12.62 18.97 2.05
CA ILE A 64 -13.78 19.86 1.92
C ILE A 64 -14.98 19.14 2.57
N THR A 65 -15.61 19.80 3.53
CA THR A 65 -16.66 19.27 4.43
C THR A 65 -17.92 18.74 3.72
N ASP A 66 -18.00 18.78 2.38
CA ASP A 66 -19.17 18.35 1.60
C ASP A 66 -18.79 17.72 0.23
N ALA A 67 -17.59 17.14 0.10
CA ALA A 67 -17.22 16.46 -1.13
C ALA A 67 -18.06 15.20 -1.35
N ARG A 68 -18.89 15.21 -2.40
CA ARG A 68 -19.68 14.05 -2.81
C ARG A 68 -18.75 12.91 -3.20
N ALA A 69 -19.01 11.73 -2.65
CA ALA A 69 -18.34 10.50 -3.07
C ALA A 69 -18.59 10.30 -4.57
N GLY A 70 -17.52 10.28 -5.36
CA GLY A 70 -17.61 9.93 -6.78
C GLY A 70 -18.26 8.56 -6.91
N VAL A 71 -19.34 8.49 -7.70
CA VAL A 71 -20.10 7.26 -7.93
C VAL A 71 -19.22 6.32 -8.75
N ALA A 72 -19.11 5.07 -8.28
CA ALA A 72 -18.36 3.99 -8.92
C ALA A 72 -18.93 3.58 -10.27
#